data_AF-A0A2E8R7W0-F1
#
_entry.id   AF-A0A2E8R7W0-F1
#
_cell.length_a   1.000
_cell.length_b   1.000
_cell.length_c   1.000
_cell.angle_alpha   90.00
_cell.angle_beta   90.00
_cell.angle_gamma   90.00
#
_symmetry.space_group_name_H-M   'P 1'
#
loop_
_entity.id
_entity.type
_entity.pdbx_description
1 polymer ?
#
loop_
_entity_poly.entity_id
_entity_poly.type
_entity_poly.pdbx_seq_one_letter_code
_entity_poly.pdbx_strand_id
1 'polypeptide(L)'
;MGRSIHHPLGLIYKDELSLYDGFVLFSSIGGNFTVLVDVDGNEVHRWENSDGITYGYLLHNGNLLCRTNPPKENEFVKDVGGSSNKLIELDRNSKVVWEYENPMIHHDFIRLENGETYVLVFDVLGEDFTSKVLGGYLEEDSKYILGDSIIKISKNGEIIEKIQIYDHLDFNEDVICPLESRKEWTHANSLSLTFDN
;
A
#
# COMPACT_ATOMS: atom_id res chain seq x y z
N MET A 1 3.31 -12.18 15.27
CA MET A 1 4.59 -11.49 15.56
C MET A 1 5.09 -11.90 16.93
N GLY A 2 6.35 -12.34 17.03
CA GLY A 2 6.97 -12.76 18.30
C GLY A 2 7.60 -11.58 19.03
N ARG A 3 7.34 -11.45 20.34
CA ARG A 3 8.00 -10.49 21.22
C ARG A 3 9.27 -11.14 21.79
N SER A 4 10.40 -10.43 21.74
CA SER A 4 11.61 -10.90 22.43
C SER A 4 11.39 -10.87 23.93
N ILE A 5 11.66 -11.99 24.61
CA ILE A 5 11.69 -12.07 26.09
C ILE A 5 13.03 -11.57 26.66
N HIS A 6 14.01 -11.31 25.80
CA HIS A 6 15.38 -11.01 26.20
C HIS A 6 15.70 -9.51 26.24
N HIS A 7 14.85 -8.66 25.67
CA HIS A 7 15.09 -7.22 25.59
C HIS A 7 13.87 -6.40 26.07
N PRO A 8 14.10 -5.26 26.72
CA PRO A 8 13.03 -4.32 27.03
C PRO A 8 12.40 -3.76 25.75
N LEU A 9 11.16 -3.27 25.85
CA LEU A 9 10.51 -2.56 24.74
C LEU A 9 11.09 -1.14 24.64
N GLY A 10 11.21 -0.62 23.42
CA GLY A 10 11.71 0.73 23.14
C GLY A 10 13.14 0.75 22.61
N LEU A 11 13.77 1.93 22.66
CA LEU A 11 15.14 2.13 22.21
C LEU A 11 16.12 1.38 23.13
N ILE A 12 16.86 0.43 22.56
CA ILE A 12 17.82 -0.40 23.30
C ILE A 12 19.28 0.04 23.09
N TYR A 13 19.56 0.83 22.06
CA TYR A 13 20.89 1.31 21.71
C TYR A 13 20.80 2.55 20.82
N LYS A 14 21.68 3.53 21.04
CA LYS A 14 21.83 4.75 20.25
C LYS A 14 23.32 5.01 20.03
N ASP A 15 23.74 5.12 18.77
CA ASP A 15 25.09 5.59 18.42
C ASP A 15 25.05 7.08 18.12
N GLU A 16 25.54 7.90 19.05
CA GLU A 16 25.52 9.36 18.92
C GLU A 16 26.40 9.89 17.78
N LEU A 17 27.41 9.12 17.34
CA LEU A 17 28.32 9.56 16.28
C LEU A 17 27.77 9.33 14.87
N SER A 18 26.82 8.40 14.72
CA SER A 18 26.21 8.03 13.43
C SER A 18 24.73 8.43 13.33
N LEU A 19 24.24 9.22 14.30
CA LEU A 19 22.85 9.65 14.36
C LEU A 19 22.57 10.72 13.30
N TYR A 20 21.46 10.57 12.59
CA TYR A 20 20.86 11.65 11.81
C TYR A 20 19.74 12.29 12.63
N ASP A 21 19.73 13.62 12.69
CA ASP A 21 18.62 14.36 13.28
C ASP A 21 17.34 14.15 12.47
N GLY A 22 16.22 13.98 13.17
CA GLY A 22 14.91 13.84 12.53
C GLY A 22 13.96 12.97 13.33
N PHE A 23 12.96 12.45 12.63
CA PHE A 23 11.93 11.59 13.18
C PHE A 23 11.74 10.37 12.29
N VAL A 24 11.33 9.26 12.90
CA VAL A 24 10.92 8.05 12.20
C VAL A 24 9.41 7.93 12.26
N LEU A 25 8.77 7.80 11.10
CA LEU A 25 7.35 7.50 11.00
C LEU A 25 7.16 5.98 10.98
N PHE A 26 6.33 5.46 11.88
CA PHE A 26 6.10 4.02 12.02
C PHE A 26 4.61 3.69 11.91
N SER A 27 4.27 2.83 10.94
CA SER A 27 2.92 2.30 10.70
C SER A 27 2.98 0.78 10.69
N SER A 28 2.32 0.11 11.63
CA SER A 28 2.26 -1.35 11.66
C SER A 28 1.17 -1.88 10.71
N ILE A 29 1.47 -2.97 10.00
CA ILE A 29 0.46 -3.67 9.19
C ILE A 29 -0.64 -4.19 10.12
N GLY A 30 -1.90 -3.90 9.78
CA GLY A 30 -3.07 -4.29 10.57
C GLY A 30 -3.29 -3.46 11.85
N GLY A 31 -2.52 -2.39 12.05
CA GLY A 31 -2.68 -1.45 13.14
C GLY A 31 -3.83 -0.46 12.92
N ASN A 32 -4.10 0.35 13.94
CA ASN A 32 -5.06 1.46 13.90
C ASN A 32 -4.40 2.82 14.13
N PHE A 33 -3.08 2.87 14.15
CA PHE A 33 -2.33 4.09 14.40
C PHE A 33 -1.02 4.15 13.62
N THR A 34 -0.51 5.37 13.49
CA THR A 34 0.86 5.65 13.05
C THR A 34 1.49 6.60 14.05
N VAL A 35 2.73 6.33 14.43
CA VAL A 35 3.47 7.16 15.39
C VAL A 35 4.67 7.82 14.74
N LEU A 36 4.96 9.03 15.19
CA LEU A 36 6.21 9.72 14.91
C LEU A 36 7.11 9.57 16.14
N VAL A 37 8.31 9.04 15.94
CA VAL A 37 9.26 8.72 17.00
C VAL A 37 10.51 9.59 16.83
N ASP A 38 10.98 10.19 17.91
CA ASP A 38 12.23 10.97 17.93
C ASP A 38 13.48 10.07 18.05
N VAL A 39 14.65 10.69 18.00
CA VAL A 39 15.95 10.01 18.11
C VAL A 39 16.23 9.36 19.46
N ASP A 40 15.43 9.67 20.49
CA ASP A 40 15.51 9.08 21.82
C ASP A 40 14.49 7.95 22.00
N GLY A 41 13.73 7.62 20.94
CA GLY A 41 12.72 6.59 20.96
C GLY A 41 11.42 7.01 21.62
N ASN A 42 11.21 8.31 21.87
CA ASN A 42 9.95 8.82 22.38
C ASN A 42 8.95 8.99 21.24
N GLU A 43 7.72 8.56 21.49
CA GLU A 43 6.59 8.94 20.66
C GLU A 43 6.30 10.43 20.86
N VAL A 44 6.50 11.23 19.82
CA VAL A 44 6.25 12.68 19.84
C VAL A 44 4.92 13.05 19.18
N HIS A 45 4.36 12.14 18.39
CA HIS A 45 3.06 12.34 17.76
C HIS A 45 2.41 11.01 17.38
N ARG A 46 1.08 11.00 17.30
CA ARG A 46 0.28 9.85 16.92
C ARG A 46 -0.93 10.27 16.10
N TRP A 47 -1.14 9.55 15.00
CA TRP A 47 -2.39 9.52 14.26
C TRP A 47 -3.13 8.23 14.53
N GLU A 48 -4.46 8.27 14.65
CA GLU A 48 -5.30 7.10 14.85
C GLU A 48 -6.50 7.10 13.88
N ASN A 49 -6.94 5.92 13.45
CA ASN A 49 -8.17 5.77 12.68
C ASN A 49 -8.84 4.43 12.96
N SER A 50 -10.17 4.44 13.15
CA SER A 50 -10.96 3.23 13.43
C SER A 50 -11.02 2.25 12.26
N ASP A 51 -10.89 2.74 11.03
CA ASP A 51 -10.82 1.92 9.81
C ASP A 51 -9.41 1.31 9.62
N GLY A 52 -8.48 1.61 10.53
CA GLY A 52 -7.10 1.16 10.47
C GLY A 52 -6.16 2.18 9.85
N ILE A 53 -4.87 2.03 10.13
CA ILE A 53 -3.82 2.76 9.43
C ILE A 53 -2.73 1.76 9.03
N THR A 54 -2.41 1.73 7.74
CA THR A 54 -1.27 1.02 7.17
C THR A 54 -0.55 1.93 6.19
N TYR A 55 0.77 1.78 6.09
CA TYR A 55 1.62 2.45 5.10
C TYR A 55 1.35 3.96 4.94
N GLY A 56 1.86 4.75 5.90
CA GLY A 56 1.66 6.20 5.92
C GLY A 56 2.87 7.01 5.44
N TYR A 57 2.59 8.16 4.82
CA TYR A 57 3.55 9.19 4.45
C TYR A 57 3.19 10.53 5.10
N LEU A 58 4.19 11.21 5.64
CA LEU A 58 4.03 12.57 6.13
C LEU A 58 4.10 13.54 4.93
N LEU A 59 3.03 14.32 4.75
CA LEU A 59 2.96 15.35 3.72
C LEU A 59 3.63 16.65 4.19
N HIS A 60 3.98 17.52 3.24
CA HIS A 60 4.64 18.81 3.50
C HIS A 60 3.83 19.74 4.41
N ASN A 61 2.50 19.62 4.43
CA ASN A 61 1.61 20.38 5.32
C ASN A 61 1.57 19.81 6.76
N GLY A 62 2.25 18.69 7.02
CA GLY A 62 2.27 17.99 8.31
C GLY A 62 1.07 17.06 8.53
N ASN A 63 0.26 16.79 7.50
CA ASN A 63 -0.78 15.77 7.52
C ASN A 63 -0.19 14.39 7.19
N LEU A 64 -0.88 13.33 7.62
CA LEU A 64 -0.55 11.96 7.29
C LEU A 64 -1.44 11.49 6.13
N LEU A 65 -0.85 11.09 5.01
CA LEU A 65 -1.54 10.34 3.96
C LEU A 65 -1.27 8.85 4.15
N CYS A 66 -2.30 8.04 4.31
CA CYS A 66 -2.14 6.61 4.59
C CYS A 66 -3.27 5.77 4.02
N ARG A 67 -3.02 4.47 3.92
CA ARG A 67 -4.04 3.48 3.59
C ARG A 67 -4.77 3.02 4.85
N THR A 68 -6.02 2.60 4.70
CA THR A 68 -6.77 1.90 5.77
C THR A 68 -6.55 0.40 5.70
N ASN A 69 -7.07 -0.33 6.68
CA ASN A 69 -7.08 -1.80 6.62
C ASN A 69 -7.88 -2.32 5.40
N PRO A 70 -7.64 -3.57 4.99
CA PRO A 70 -8.38 -4.21 3.89
C PRO A 70 -9.91 -4.16 4.10
N PRO A 71 -10.70 -4.19 3.01
CA PRO A 71 -12.14 -4.33 3.10
C PRO A 71 -12.52 -5.64 3.81
N LYS A 72 -13.56 -5.60 4.65
CA LYS A 72 -14.08 -6.81 5.31
C LYS A 72 -14.81 -7.74 4.34
N GLU A 73 -15.46 -7.16 3.34
CA GLU A 73 -16.32 -7.86 2.38
C GLU A 73 -15.95 -7.43 0.96
N ASN A 74 -14.96 -8.10 0.38
CA ASN A 74 -14.69 -8.06 -1.05
C ASN A 74 -14.08 -9.40 -1.47
N GLU A 75 -14.81 -10.16 -2.29
CA GLU A 75 -14.38 -11.50 -2.68
C GLU A 75 -13.13 -11.50 -3.57
N PHE A 76 -12.86 -10.41 -4.29
CA PHE A 76 -11.73 -10.30 -5.22
C PHE A 76 -10.39 -10.20 -4.51
N VAL A 77 -10.34 -9.44 -3.42
CA VAL A 77 -9.11 -9.12 -2.69
C VAL A 77 -9.02 -9.80 -1.33
N LYS A 78 -9.95 -10.72 -1.05
CA LYS A 78 -9.96 -11.52 0.17
C LYS A 78 -8.68 -12.34 0.24
N ASP A 79 -7.96 -12.27 1.36
CA ASP A 79 -6.70 -12.99 1.58
C ASP A 79 -5.62 -12.67 0.52
N VAL A 80 -5.70 -11.50 -0.12
CA VAL A 80 -4.65 -10.97 -1.01
C VAL A 80 -3.76 -10.03 -0.20
N GLY A 81 -2.45 -10.19 -0.33
CA GLY A 81 -1.47 -9.39 0.38
C GLY A 81 -1.50 -7.93 -0.06
N GLY A 82 -1.40 -7.00 0.89
CA GLY A 82 -1.26 -5.57 0.58
C GLY A 82 -2.57 -4.83 0.31
N SER A 83 -3.73 -5.49 0.29
CA SER A 83 -5.05 -4.87 0.07
C SER A 83 -5.39 -3.76 1.06
N SER A 84 -6.21 -2.80 0.63
CA SER A 84 -6.68 -1.67 1.43
C SER A 84 -8.05 -1.20 0.95
N ASN A 85 -8.86 -0.65 1.85
CA ASN A 85 -10.20 -0.17 1.48
C ASN A 85 -10.21 1.29 0.99
N LYS A 86 -9.37 2.14 1.59
CA LYS A 86 -9.34 3.58 1.36
C LYS A 86 -7.92 4.12 1.40
N LEU A 87 -7.74 5.25 0.74
CA LEU A 87 -6.64 6.19 0.98
C LEU A 87 -7.20 7.41 1.73
N ILE A 88 -6.60 7.80 2.84
CA ILE A 88 -7.09 8.89 3.70
C ILE A 88 -5.99 9.87 4.04
N GLU A 89 -6.32 11.16 4.14
CA GLU A 89 -5.46 12.20 4.69
C GLU A 89 -5.97 12.62 6.06
N LEU A 90 -5.13 12.46 7.08
CA LEU A 90 -5.40 12.83 8.46
C LEU A 90 -4.65 14.11 8.81
N ASP A 91 -5.35 15.08 9.40
CA ASP A 91 -4.70 16.22 10.02
C ASP A 91 -3.96 15.82 11.32
N ARG A 92 -3.26 16.78 11.93
CA ARG A 92 -2.52 16.58 13.19
C ARG A 92 -3.39 16.12 14.37
N ASN A 93 -4.72 16.21 14.28
CA ASN A 93 -5.64 15.76 15.31
C ASN A 93 -6.34 14.44 14.92
N SER A 94 -5.82 13.71 13.93
CA SER A 94 -6.42 12.49 13.38
C SER A 94 -7.80 12.70 12.74
N LYS A 95 -8.14 13.93 12.34
CA LYS A 95 -9.36 14.18 11.59
C LYS A 95 -9.11 13.88 10.11
N VAL A 96 -10.00 13.09 9.51
CA VAL A 96 -10.03 12.90 8.05
C VAL A 96 -10.36 14.24 7.38
N VAL A 97 -9.43 14.75 6.58
CA VAL A 97 -9.59 15.99 5.80
C VAL A 97 -9.71 15.73 4.30
N TRP A 98 -9.37 14.51 3.86
CA TRP A 98 -9.57 14.02 2.51
C TRP A 98 -9.67 12.49 2.54
N GLU A 99 -10.48 11.91 1.66
CA GLU A 99 -10.58 10.45 1.48
C GLU A 99 -10.82 10.06 0.03
N TYR A 100 -10.36 8.87 -0.33
CA TYR A 100 -10.69 8.16 -1.56
C TYR A 100 -10.97 6.71 -1.24
N GLU A 101 -12.20 6.26 -1.47
CA GLU A 101 -12.63 4.88 -1.24
C GLU A 101 -12.55 4.08 -2.55
N ASN A 102 -11.73 3.04 -2.53
CA ASN A 102 -11.65 2.06 -3.60
C ASN A 102 -11.11 0.76 -2.98
N PRO A 103 -11.93 -0.30 -2.90
CA PRO A 103 -11.54 -1.54 -2.21
C PRO A 103 -10.51 -2.37 -2.99
N MET A 104 -10.06 -1.91 -4.16
CA MET A 104 -9.03 -2.54 -4.96
C MET A 104 -7.63 -1.92 -4.74
N ILE A 105 -7.50 -0.89 -3.89
CA ILE A 105 -6.19 -0.29 -3.58
C ILE A 105 -5.27 -1.32 -2.93
N HIS A 106 -4.00 -1.33 -3.33
CA HIS A 106 -2.96 -2.10 -2.65
C HIS A 106 -1.62 -1.40 -2.66
N HIS A 107 -0.73 -1.86 -1.78
CA HIS A 107 0.67 -1.48 -1.61
C HIS A 107 1.03 0.02 -1.61
N ASP A 108 1.04 0.68 -2.76
CA ASP A 108 1.73 1.97 -2.91
C ASP A 108 0.85 3.06 -3.56
N PHE A 109 1.20 4.30 -3.27
CA PHE A 109 0.59 5.51 -3.78
C PHE A 109 1.57 6.68 -3.73
N ILE A 110 1.41 7.65 -4.62
CA ILE A 110 2.24 8.85 -4.66
C ILE A 110 1.34 10.08 -4.79
N ARG A 111 1.36 10.95 -3.79
CA ARG A 111 0.73 12.28 -3.85
C ARG A 111 1.66 13.25 -4.58
N LEU A 112 1.17 13.84 -5.66
CA LEU A 112 1.86 14.88 -6.41
C LEU A 112 1.72 16.25 -5.75
N GLU A 113 2.60 17.19 -6.08
CA GLU A 113 2.57 18.57 -5.56
C GLU A 113 1.27 19.30 -5.90
N ASN A 114 0.64 19.00 -7.04
CA ASN A 114 -0.62 19.59 -7.47
C ASN A 114 -1.86 18.99 -6.75
N GLY A 115 -1.68 17.99 -5.88
CA GLY A 115 -2.74 17.32 -5.14
C GLY A 115 -3.35 16.10 -5.84
N GLU A 116 -2.98 15.81 -7.08
CA GLU A 116 -3.32 14.55 -7.74
C GLU A 116 -2.55 13.38 -7.10
N THR A 117 -3.08 12.17 -7.22
CA THR A 117 -2.45 11.00 -6.60
C THR A 117 -2.38 9.84 -7.58
N TYR A 118 -1.21 9.23 -7.73
CA TYR A 118 -1.09 7.92 -8.35
C TYR A 118 -1.35 6.85 -7.29
N VAL A 119 -2.17 5.85 -7.62
CA VAL A 119 -2.54 4.78 -6.70
C VAL A 119 -2.47 3.46 -7.43
N LEU A 120 -1.86 2.47 -6.79
CA LEU A 120 -1.81 1.12 -7.31
C LEU A 120 -3.10 0.37 -6.92
N VAL A 121 -3.74 -0.25 -7.90
CA VAL A 121 -5.01 -0.97 -7.73
C VAL A 121 -4.98 -2.32 -8.43
N PHE A 122 -5.62 -3.30 -7.82
CA PHE A 122 -5.89 -4.58 -8.46
C PHE A 122 -6.95 -4.43 -9.54
N ASP A 123 -6.82 -5.23 -10.59
CA ASP A 123 -7.77 -5.38 -11.69
C ASP A 123 -8.12 -6.85 -11.87
N VAL A 124 -9.40 -7.16 -11.92
CA VAL A 124 -9.85 -8.53 -12.19
C VAL A 124 -9.72 -8.80 -13.69
N LEU A 125 -8.85 -9.72 -14.07
CA LEU A 125 -8.59 -10.04 -15.46
C LEU A 125 -9.76 -10.79 -16.09
N GLY A 126 -10.12 -10.39 -17.30
CA GLY A 126 -11.09 -11.12 -18.12
C GLY A 126 -10.56 -12.49 -18.55
N GLU A 127 -11.47 -13.33 -19.07
CA GLU A 127 -11.14 -14.68 -19.56
C GLU A 127 -10.10 -14.65 -20.69
N ASP A 128 -10.14 -13.62 -21.55
CA ASP A 128 -9.21 -13.41 -22.67
C ASP A 128 -7.74 -13.25 -22.23
N PHE A 129 -7.50 -12.80 -20.99
CA PHE A 129 -6.18 -12.73 -20.38
C PHE A 129 -5.91 -13.97 -19.55
N THR A 130 -6.84 -14.33 -18.65
CA THR A 130 -6.70 -15.45 -17.70
C THR A 130 -6.33 -16.77 -18.39
N SER A 131 -6.90 -17.04 -19.56
CA SER A 131 -6.63 -18.24 -20.36
C SER A 131 -5.22 -18.30 -20.97
N LYS A 132 -4.55 -17.15 -21.09
CA LYS A 132 -3.21 -17.03 -21.70
C LYS A 132 -2.08 -16.96 -20.69
N VAL A 133 -2.36 -16.55 -19.45
CA VAL A 133 -1.36 -16.53 -18.36
C VAL A 133 -0.70 -17.91 -18.22
N LEU A 134 0.60 -17.98 -17.96
CA LEU A 134 1.33 -19.24 -17.82
C LEU A 134 1.92 -19.37 -16.41
N GLY A 135 2.16 -20.60 -15.97
CA GLY A 135 2.77 -20.88 -14.68
C GLY A 135 1.83 -20.74 -13.48
N GLY A 136 2.43 -20.71 -12.30
CA GLY A 136 1.74 -20.73 -11.02
C GLY A 136 1.05 -22.06 -10.71
N TYR A 137 0.74 -22.31 -9.44
CA TYR A 137 -0.14 -23.41 -9.04
C TYR A 137 -1.58 -22.91 -8.87
N LEU A 138 -2.54 -23.77 -9.19
CA LEU A 138 -3.97 -23.49 -8.99
C LEU A 138 -4.35 -23.81 -7.55
N GLU A 139 -5.01 -22.87 -6.88
CA GLU A 139 -5.72 -23.14 -5.65
C GLU A 139 -7.12 -23.69 -5.98
N GLU A 140 -7.70 -24.51 -5.10
CA GLU A 140 -9.00 -25.16 -5.35
C GLU A 140 -10.13 -24.16 -5.65
N ASP A 141 -10.01 -22.91 -5.17
CA ASP A 141 -11.01 -21.84 -5.30
C ASP A 141 -10.60 -20.70 -6.26
N SER A 142 -9.55 -20.86 -7.08
CA SER A 142 -9.11 -19.82 -8.04
C SER A 142 -10.15 -19.62 -9.16
N LYS A 143 -10.98 -18.58 -9.06
CA LYS A 143 -12.04 -18.24 -10.05
C LYS A 143 -11.61 -17.21 -11.09
N TYR A 144 -10.65 -16.36 -10.74
CA TYR A 144 -10.16 -15.25 -11.54
C TYR A 144 -8.67 -15.05 -11.23
N ILE A 145 -8.00 -14.27 -12.08
CA ILE A 145 -6.64 -13.80 -11.85
C ILE A 145 -6.70 -12.30 -11.67
N LEU A 146 -5.97 -11.77 -10.68
CA LEU A 146 -5.76 -10.33 -10.54
C LEU A 146 -4.53 -9.91 -11.34
N GLY A 147 -4.64 -8.80 -12.05
CA GLY A 147 -3.50 -8.02 -12.54
C GLY A 147 -3.43 -6.69 -11.81
N ASP A 148 -2.43 -5.88 -12.14
CA ASP A 148 -2.26 -4.56 -11.55
C ASP A 148 -2.57 -3.43 -12.53
N SER A 149 -3.07 -2.31 -11.99
CA SER A 149 -3.20 -1.05 -12.68
C SER A 149 -2.71 0.09 -11.82
N ILE A 150 -2.22 1.14 -12.47
CA ILE A 150 -1.96 2.43 -11.83
C ILE A 150 -3.09 3.36 -12.24
N ILE A 151 -3.80 3.92 -11.27
CA ILE A 151 -4.76 4.98 -11.53
C ILE A 151 -4.17 6.32 -11.09
N LYS A 152 -4.42 7.36 -11.88
CA LYS A 152 -4.21 8.74 -11.49
C LYS A 152 -5.54 9.34 -11.08
N ILE A 153 -5.65 9.83 -9.86
CA ILE A 153 -6.87 10.45 -9.34
C ILE A 153 -6.67 11.95 -9.11
N SER A 154 -7.72 12.71 -9.40
CA SER A 154 -7.79 14.13 -9.08
C SER A 154 -7.91 14.34 -7.57
N LYS A 155 -7.68 15.57 -7.11
CA LYS A 155 -7.93 15.95 -5.70
C LYS A 155 -9.37 15.72 -5.23
N ASN A 156 -10.32 15.59 -6.17
CA ASN A 156 -11.74 15.32 -5.87
C ASN A 156 -12.07 13.82 -5.93
N GLY A 157 -11.08 12.94 -6.18
CA GLY A 157 -11.27 11.50 -6.26
C GLY A 157 -11.72 10.98 -7.63
N GLU A 158 -11.73 11.82 -8.66
CA GLU A 158 -12.09 11.39 -10.02
C GLU A 158 -10.88 10.73 -10.70
N ILE A 159 -11.08 9.58 -11.35
CA ILE A 159 -10.03 8.93 -12.14
C ILE A 159 -9.78 9.75 -13.41
N ILE A 160 -8.56 10.25 -13.55
CA ILE A 160 -8.08 11.02 -14.71
C ILE A 160 -7.49 10.08 -15.76
N GLU A 161 -6.75 9.08 -15.29
CA GLU A 161 -5.98 8.15 -16.11
C GLU A 161 -5.94 6.79 -15.44
N LYS A 162 -5.89 5.73 -16.26
CA LYS A 162 -5.62 4.37 -15.82
C LYS A 162 -4.61 3.76 -16.77
N ILE A 163 -3.58 3.15 -16.20
CA ILE A 163 -2.53 2.41 -16.91
C ILE A 163 -2.63 0.98 -16.43
N GLN A 164 -3.03 0.08 -17.32
CA GLN A 164 -3.12 -1.35 -17.02
C GLN A 164 -1.77 -2.00 -17.23
N ILE A 165 -1.09 -2.34 -16.14
CA ILE A 165 0.26 -2.91 -16.20
C ILE A 165 0.23 -4.24 -16.97
N TYR A 166 -0.82 -5.03 -16.79
CA TYR A 166 -0.98 -6.33 -17.45
C TYR A 166 -1.10 -6.25 -18.99
N ASP A 167 -1.45 -5.09 -19.57
CA ASP A 167 -1.47 -4.91 -21.02
C ASP A 167 -0.06 -4.80 -21.63
N HIS A 168 0.96 -4.63 -20.78
CA HIS A 168 2.36 -4.47 -21.18
C HIS A 168 3.24 -5.70 -20.92
N LEU A 169 2.65 -6.80 -20.44
CA LEU A 169 3.36 -8.05 -20.14
C LEU A 169 3.37 -9.00 -21.35
N ASP A 170 4.38 -9.85 -21.43
CA ASP A 170 4.44 -10.96 -22.39
C ASP A 170 4.10 -12.29 -21.71
N PHE A 171 3.06 -12.98 -22.20
CA PHE A 171 2.61 -14.25 -21.64
C PHE A 171 3.67 -15.37 -21.62
N ASN A 172 4.68 -15.30 -22.50
CA ASN A 172 5.74 -16.32 -22.59
C ASN A 172 6.99 -15.96 -21.78
N GLU A 173 7.18 -14.68 -21.45
CA GLU A 173 8.32 -14.22 -20.66
C GLU A 173 7.93 -14.02 -19.19
N ASP A 174 6.78 -13.39 -18.93
CA ASP A 174 6.24 -13.08 -17.60
C ASP A 174 5.43 -14.25 -17.04
N VAL A 175 6.08 -15.42 -16.99
CA VAL A 175 5.50 -16.67 -16.49
C VAL A 175 5.55 -16.71 -14.96
N ILE A 176 4.41 -16.98 -14.33
CA ILE A 176 4.31 -17.06 -12.86
C ILE A 176 5.18 -18.20 -12.33
N CYS A 177 5.93 -17.94 -11.26
CA CYS A 177 6.75 -18.96 -10.60
C CYS A 177 5.88 -20.17 -10.21
N PRO A 178 6.29 -21.43 -10.49
CA PRO A 178 5.50 -22.61 -10.14
C PRO A 178 5.21 -22.80 -8.64
N LEU A 179 5.94 -22.08 -7.78
CA LEU A 179 5.74 -22.08 -6.32
C LEU A 179 4.81 -20.96 -5.83
N GLU A 180 4.34 -20.11 -6.74
CA GLU A 180 3.43 -19.00 -6.44
C GLU A 180 2.02 -19.33 -6.90
N SER A 181 1.05 -18.80 -6.15
CA SER A 181 -0.37 -18.96 -6.46
C SER A 181 -0.70 -18.24 -7.76
N ARG A 182 -1.54 -18.86 -8.58
CA ARG A 182 -2.04 -18.25 -9.82
C ARG A 182 -3.15 -17.21 -9.58
N LYS A 183 -3.37 -16.79 -8.34
CA LYS A 183 -4.37 -15.78 -7.96
C LYS A 183 -4.04 -14.39 -8.51
N GLU A 184 -2.77 -14.11 -8.72
CA GLU A 184 -2.27 -12.82 -9.23
C GLU A 184 -1.25 -13.10 -10.35
N TRP A 185 -1.34 -12.38 -11.48
CA TRP A 185 -0.33 -12.48 -12.55
C TRP A 185 0.88 -11.60 -12.27
N THR A 186 0.62 -10.43 -11.70
CA THR A 186 1.62 -9.51 -11.18
C THR A 186 1.41 -9.31 -9.69
N HIS A 187 2.36 -8.65 -9.03
CA HIS A 187 2.18 -8.20 -7.65
C HIS A 187 2.98 -6.92 -7.44
N ALA A 188 2.67 -5.91 -8.24
CA ALA A 188 3.28 -4.61 -8.12
C ALA A 188 3.08 -4.13 -6.68
N ASN A 189 4.17 -3.71 -6.05
CA ASN A 189 4.18 -3.39 -4.63
C ASN A 189 4.88 -2.05 -4.33
N SER A 190 5.35 -1.37 -5.37
CA SER A 190 5.93 -0.05 -5.24
C SER A 190 5.73 0.76 -6.51
N LEU A 191 5.60 2.08 -6.34
CA LEU A 191 5.58 3.08 -7.38
C LEU A 191 6.71 4.08 -7.12
N SER A 192 7.34 4.54 -8.19
CA SER A 192 8.28 5.65 -8.12
C SER A 192 8.15 6.51 -9.38
N LEU A 193 8.27 7.82 -9.20
CA LEU A 193 8.33 8.75 -10.32
C LEU A 193 9.77 8.85 -10.79
N THR A 194 9.96 8.74 -12.10
CA THR A 194 11.21 9.13 -12.75
C THR A 194 10.97 10.46 -13.44
N PHE A 195 11.91 11.38 -13.31
CA PHE A 195 11.88 12.62 -14.07
C PHE A 195 12.61 12.35 -15.38
N ASP A 196 11.95 12.66 -16.49
CA ASP A 196 12.65 12.75 -17.77
C ASP A 196 13.68 13.88 -17.64
N ASN A 197 14.97 13.54 -17.80
CA ASN A 197 16.05 14.52 -17.87
C ASN A 197 16.01 15.29 -19.19
#